data_AF-A0A194X019-F1
#
_entry.id   AF-A0A194X019-F1
#
_cell.length_a   1.000
_cell.length_b   1.000
_cell.length_c   1.000
_cell.angle_alpha   90.00
_cell.angle_beta   90.00
_cell.angle_gamma   90.00
#
_symmetry.space_group_name_H-M   'P 1'
#
loop_
_entity.id
_entity.type
_entity.pdbx_description
1 polymer ?
#
loop_
_entity_poly.entity_id
_entity_poly.type
_entity_poly.pdbx_seq_one_letter_code
_entity_poly.pdbx_strand_id
1 'polypeptide(L)'
;MVNITTLARGSLGGNGTSTTVFNPGEIVVENWYGVADYVDVFEDAYQVYTPQIMASIPTGFEERSLFIMYNFTGTVGQQMELVDSVVGAGVGGLFVTDQAGYTSWSGIWGEFVGDMDGA
;
A
#
# COMPACT_ATOMS: atom_id res chain seq x y z
N MET A 1 -21.41 -17.38 6.26
CA MET A 1 -20.06 -17.97 6.40
C MET A 1 -19.27 -17.06 7.32
N VAL A 2 -18.63 -17.60 8.37
CA VAL A 2 -17.67 -16.83 9.18
C VAL A 2 -16.33 -16.89 8.45
N ASN A 3 -15.90 -15.77 7.88
CA ASN A 3 -14.52 -15.60 7.41
C ASN A 3 -13.71 -14.83 8.47
N ILE A 4 -12.39 -14.78 8.30
CA ILE A 4 -11.49 -14.12 9.25
C ILE A 4 -11.87 -12.66 9.49
N THR A 5 -12.35 -11.96 8.47
CA THR A 5 -12.85 -10.58 8.55
C THR A 5 -14.08 -10.45 9.44
N THR A 6 -15.07 -11.33 9.27
CA THR A 6 -16.28 -11.33 10.09
C THR A 6 -15.93 -11.61 11.55
N LEU A 7 -15.00 -12.52 11.80
CA LEU A 7 -14.49 -12.81 13.14
C LEU A 7 -13.72 -11.62 13.73
N ALA A 8 -12.81 -11.02 12.97
CA ALA A 8 -11.99 -9.89 13.39
C ALA A 8 -12.88 -8.69 13.73
N ARG A 9 -13.83 -8.33 12.87
CA ARG A 9 -14.80 -7.25 13.12
C ARG A 9 -15.67 -7.53 14.35
N GLY A 10 -16.14 -8.77 14.52
CA GLY A 10 -16.95 -9.15 15.68
C GLY A 10 -16.16 -9.16 17.00
N SER A 11 -14.86 -9.46 16.97
CA SER A 11 -14.02 -9.62 18.16
C SER A 11 -13.27 -8.35 18.55
N LEU A 12 -12.90 -7.52 17.56
CA LEU A 12 -12.01 -6.36 17.72
C LEU A 12 -12.69 -5.03 17.38
N GLY A 13 -13.83 -5.05 16.66
CA GLY A 13 -14.37 -3.87 15.98
C GLY A 13 -14.91 -2.75 16.87
N GLY A 14 -15.28 -3.00 18.13
CA GLY A 14 -15.72 -1.97 19.09
C GLY A 14 -16.69 -0.92 18.49
N ASN A 15 -16.64 0.31 19.02
CA ASN A 15 -17.46 1.46 18.56
C ASN A 15 -16.74 2.38 17.56
N GLY A 16 -15.63 1.97 16.94
CA GLY A 16 -14.67 2.92 16.35
C GLY A 16 -14.18 2.64 14.94
N THR A 17 -13.76 1.42 14.61
CA THR A 17 -13.19 1.13 13.28
C THR A 17 -13.12 -0.38 13.04
N SER A 18 -13.65 -0.80 11.89
CA SER A 18 -13.72 -2.19 11.42
C SER A 18 -12.88 -2.45 10.17
N THR A 19 -11.95 -1.52 9.86
CA THR A 19 -11.03 -1.62 8.72
C THR A 19 -10.20 -2.88 8.83
N THR A 20 -10.24 -3.68 7.78
CA THR A 20 -9.50 -4.93 7.63
C THR A 20 -8.55 -4.77 6.46
N VAL A 21 -7.25 -4.93 6.73
CA VAL A 21 -6.20 -4.88 5.71
C VAL A 21 -5.58 -6.26 5.63
N PHE A 22 -5.49 -6.81 4.42
CA PHE A 22 -4.73 -8.03 4.17
C PHE A 22 -3.40 -7.67 3.54
N ASN A 23 -2.34 -8.34 3.97
CA ASN A 23 -1.02 -8.18 3.39
C ASN A 23 -0.49 -9.53 2.88
N PRO A 24 -0.76 -9.85 1.60
CA PRO A 24 -0.06 -10.89 0.88
C PRO A 24 1.29 -10.43 0.31
N GLY A 25 1.52 -9.13 0.14
CA GLY A 25 2.72 -8.56 -0.47
C GLY A 25 2.82 -8.76 -1.99
N GLU A 26 1.76 -9.28 -2.61
CA GLU A 26 1.69 -9.60 -4.04
C GLU A 26 0.25 -9.46 -4.57
N ILE A 27 0.12 -9.38 -5.90
CA ILE A 27 -1.18 -9.25 -6.57
C ILE A 27 -2.04 -10.50 -6.30
N VAL A 28 -3.28 -10.26 -5.89
CA VAL A 28 -4.27 -11.30 -5.63
C VAL A 28 -5.47 -11.22 -6.57
N VAL A 29 -6.17 -12.34 -6.70
CA VAL A 29 -7.46 -12.41 -7.41
C VAL A 29 -8.56 -11.64 -6.67
N GLU A 30 -9.56 -11.17 -7.43
CA GLU A 30 -10.63 -10.25 -6.99
C GLU A 30 -11.39 -10.68 -5.72
N ASN A 31 -11.53 -11.99 -5.48
CA ASN A 31 -12.27 -12.51 -4.33
C ASN A 31 -11.68 -12.09 -2.97
N TRP A 32 -10.38 -11.78 -2.90
CA TRP A 32 -9.74 -11.29 -1.68
C TRP A 32 -10.18 -9.87 -1.32
N TYR A 33 -10.41 -9.02 -2.32
CA TYR A 33 -11.02 -7.71 -2.11
C TYR A 33 -12.50 -7.83 -1.70
N GLY A 34 -13.16 -8.98 -1.89
CA GLY A 34 -14.50 -9.21 -1.34
C GLY A 34 -14.54 -9.31 0.18
N VAL A 35 -13.40 -9.53 0.83
CA VAL A 35 -13.32 -9.82 2.27
C VAL A 35 -12.39 -8.91 3.06
N ALA A 36 -11.55 -8.07 2.46
CA ALA A 36 -10.76 -7.05 3.15
C ALA A 36 -11.14 -5.66 2.64
N ASP A 37 -10.98 -4.61 3.44
CA ASP A 37 -11.19 -3.23 2.98
C ASP A 37 -10.07 -2.80 2.04
N TYR A 38 -8.82 -3.12 2.41
CA TYR A 38 -7.62 -2.92 1.61
C TYR A 38 -6.79 -4.20 1.49
N VAL A 39 -6.01 -4.31 0.41
CA VAL A 39 -5.02 -5.37 0.19
C VAL A 39 -3.69 -4.74 -0.17
N ASP A 40 -2.62 -5.11 0.53
CA ASP A 40 -1.26 -4.77 0.11
C ASP A 40 -0.82 -5.70 -1.03
N VAL A 41 -0.72 -5.13 -2.22
CA VAL A 41 -0.52 -5.87 -3.47
C VAL A 41 0.94 -5.86 -3.93
N PHE A 42 1.80 -5.14 -3.22
CA PHE A 42 3.22 -5.07 -3.51
C PHE A 42 3.99 -4.71 -2.25
N GLU A 43 4.78 -5.67 -1.75
CA GLU A 43 5.72 -5.45 -0.66
C GLU A 43 7.11 -5.96 -1.09
N ASP A 44 7.91 -5.09 -1.73
CA ASP A 44 9.26 -5.44 -2.15
C ASP A 44 10.19 -4.22 -2.18
N ALA A 45 11.47 -4.47 -2.47
CA ALA A 45 12.45 -3.44 -2.70
C ALA A 45 12.05 -2.57 -3.90
N TYR A 46 12.27 -1.26 -3.82
CA TYR A 46 11.94 -0.29 -4.85
C TYR A 46 12.44 -0.69 -6.26
N GLN A 47 13.59 -1.36 -6.34
CA GLN A 47 14.18 -1.79 -7.61
C GLN A 47 13.37 -2.87 -8.33
N VAL A 48 12.46 -3.56 -7.64
CA VAL A 48 11.54 -4.55 -8.22
C VAL A 48 10.29 -3.89 -8.79
N TYR A 49 9.94 -2.70 -8.29
CA TYR A 49 8.74 -1.99 -8.73
C TYR A 49 8.84 -1.61 -10.22
N THR A 50 7.75 -1.89 -10.93
CA THR A 50 7.55 -1.44 -12.32
C THR A 50 6.10 -0.97 -12.49
N PRO A 51 5.82 -0.01 -13.39
CA PRO A 51 4.44 0.42 -13.68
C PRO A 51 3.50 -0.71 -14.12
N GLN A 52 4.05 -1.82 -14.64
CA GLN A 52 3.28 -3.01 -15.01
C GLN A 52 2.62 -3.69 -13.81
N ILE A 53 3.16 -3.53 -12.61
CA ILE A 53 2.56 -4.08 -11.38
C ILE A 53 1.21 -3.41 -11.11
N MET A 54 1.13 -2.08 -11.22
CA MET A 54 -0.14 -1.37 -11.11
C MET A 54 -1.13 -1.79 -12.21
N ALA A 55 -0.65 -1.96 -13.45
CA ALA A 55 -1.48 -2.43 -14.55
C ALA A 55 -1.97 -3.89 -14.39
N SER A 56 -1.41 -4.64 -13.44
CA SER A 56 -1.79 -6.02 -13.12
C SER A 56 -2.82 -6.10 -12.00
N ILE A 57 -3.16 -4.97 -11.37
CA ILE A 57 -4.26 -4.91 -10.40
C ILE A 57 -5.57 -5.21 -11.14
N PRO A 58 -6.46 -6.05 -10.58
CA PRO A 58 -7.78 -6.24 -11.15
C PRO A 58 -8.54 -4.91 -11.30
N THR A 59 -9.14 -4.67 -12.46
CA THR A 59 -9.80 -3.40 -12.79
C THR A 59 -10.86 -3.01 -11.74
N GLY A 60 -10.78 -1.79 -11.24
CA GLY A 60 -11.72 -1.24 -10.25
C GLY A 60 -11.37 -1.56 -8.80
N PHE A 61 -10.17 -2.10 -8.54
CA PHE A 61 -9.66 -2.35 -7.19
C PHE A 61 -8.42 -1.52 -6.83
N GLU A 62 -8.05 -0.56 -7.66
CA GLU A 62 -6.89 0.33 -7.47
C GLU A 62 -6.99 1.07 -6.13
N GLU A 63 -8.13 1.71 -5.85
CA GLU A 63 -8.41 2.46 -4.60
C GLU A 63 -8.37 1.61 -3.32
N ARG A 64 -8.31 0.28 -3.49
CA ARG A 64 -8.28 -0.71 -2.40
C ARG A 64 -6.95 -1.44 -2.34
N SER A 65 -6.01 -1.08 -3.20
CA SER A 65 -4.67 -1.64 -3.28
C SER A 65 -3.68 -0.75 -2.56
N LEU A 66 -2.81 -1.34 -1.74
CA LEU A 66 -1.72 -0.66 -1.03
C LEU A 66 -0.39 -1.10 -1.64
N PHE A 67 0.61 -0.22 -1.51
CA PHE A 67 1.97 -0.46 -1.95
C PHE A 67 2.96 -0.14 -0.82
N ILE A 68 3.92 -1.03 -0.61
CA ILE A 68 5.04 -0.87 0.31
C ILE A 68 6.34 -1.06 -0.49
N MET A 69 7.15 0.00 -0.56
CA MET A 69 8.44 -0.01 -1.25
C MET A 69 9.57 0.30 -0.27
N TYR A 70 10.41 -0.68 0.02
CA TYR A 70 11.59 -0.50 0.87
C TYR A 70 12.88 -0.40 0.04
N ASN A 71 14.03 -0.10 0.67
CA ASN A 71 15.31 0.10 -0.02
C ASN A 71 15.25 1.12 -1.17
N PHE A 72 14.48 2.20 -1.02
CA PHE A 72 14.47 3.29 -1.99
C PHE A 72 15.88 3.90 -2.11
N THR A 73 16.41 3.93 -3.33
CA THR A 73 17.77 4.43 -3.62
C THR A 73 17.77 5.71 -4.45
N GLY A 74 16.60 6.31 -4.66
CA GLY A 74 16.46 7.54 -5.44
C GLY A 74 16.71 8.82 -4.61
N THR A 75 16.59 9.96 -5.28
CA THR A 75 16.60 11.28 -4.66
C THR A 75 15.21 11.70 -4.18
N VAL A 76 15.12 12.78 -3.40
CA VAL A 76 13.84 13.38 -2.99
C VAL A 76 12.93 13.67 -4.20
N GLY A 77 13.47 14.24 -5.28
CA GLY A 77 12.69 14.52 -6.49
C GLY A 77 12.15 13.25 -7.15
N GLN A 78 12.92 12.16 -7.13
CA GLN A 78 12.46 10.88 -7.67
C GLN A 78 11.41 10.21 -6.77
N GLN A 79 11.45 10.47 -5.46
CA GLN A 79 10.41 10.02 -4.55
C GLN A 79 9.10 10.78 -4.80
N MET A 80 9.16 12.10 -5.00
CA MET A 80 8.00 12.90 -5.38
C MET A 80 7.38 12.40 -6.69
N GLU A 81 8.19 12.18 -7.74
CA GLU A 81 7.72 11.62 -9.01
C GLU A 81 7.06 10.23 -8.84
N LEU A 82 7.62 9.40 -7.95
CA LEU A 82 7.04 8.09 -7.62
C LEU A 82 5.70 8.24 -6.91
N VAL A 83 5.60 9.12 -5.91
CA VAL A 83 4.37 9.42 -5.17
C VAL A 83 3.30 9.93 -6.14
N ASP A 84 3.60 10.95 -6.94
CA ASP A 84 2.69 11.49 -7.96
C ASP A 84 2.20 10.40 -8.92
N SER A 85 3.10 9.51 -9.37
CA SER A 85 2.75 8.44 -10.29
C SER A 85 1.85 7.38 -9.65
N VAL A 86 2.11 6.99 -8.41
CA VAL A 86 1.41 5.89 -7.75
C VAL A 86 0.09 6.38 -7.15
N VAL A 87 0.11 7.50 -6.44
CA VAL A 87 -1.10 8.13 -5.89
C VAL A 87 -2.00 8.65 -7.01
N GLY A 88 -1.43 9.24 -8.07
CA GLY A 88 -2.18 9.66 -9.26
C GLY A 88 -2.84 8.51 -10.03
N ALA A 89 -2.40 7.26 -9.84
CA ALA A 89 -3.08 6.06 -10.34
C ALA A 89 -4.28 5.64 -9.49
N GLY A 90 -4.54 6.34 -8.38
CA GLY A 90 -5.70 6.14 -7.52
C GLY A 90 -5.55 4.99 -6.52
N VAL A 91 -4.32 4.65 -6.11
CA VAL A 91 -4.12 3.58 -5.11
C VAL A 91 -4.65 3.97 -3.73
N GLY A 92 -5.05 2.98 -2.93
CA GLY A 92 -5.58 3.21 -1.58
C GLY A 92 -4.53 3.64 -0.55
N GLY A 93 -3.25 3.44 -0.85
CA GLY A 93 -2.16 3.89 0.00
C GLY A 93 -0.78 3.49 -0.52
N LEU A 94 0.22 4.22 -0.05
CA LEU A 94 1.61 4.05 -0.42
C LEU A 94 2.48 4.23 0.84
N PHE A 95 3.53 3.43 0.94
CA PHE A 95 4.63 3.62 1.86
C PHE A 95 5.95 3.47 1.09
N VAL A 96 6.85 4.45 1.25
CA VAL A 96 8.20 4.42 0.67
C VAL A 96 9.23 4.67 1.77
N THR A 97 10.32 3.90 1.77
CA THR A 97 11.44 4.11 2.69
C THR A 97 12.77 3.74 2.04
N ASP A 98 13.82 4.50 2.36
CA ASP A 98 15.22 4.17 2.04
C ASP A 98 15.82 3.09 2.95
N GLN A 99 15.08 2.64 3.97
CA GLN A 99 15.49 1.58 4.89
C GLN A 99 15.16 0.20 4.32
N ALA A 100 15.86 -0.83 4.82
CA ALA A 100 15.63 -2.22 4.42
C ALA A 100 14.37 -2.86 5.03
N GLY A 101 13.64 -2.15 5.89
CA GLY A 101 12.44 -2.66 6.54
C GLY A 101 11.83 -1.65 7.51
N TYR A 102 10.98 -2.13 8.41
CA TYR A 102 10.04 -1.30 9.18
C TYR A 102 10.54 -0.77 10.52
N THR A 103 11.81 -1.03 10.87
CA THR A 103 12.33 -0.78 12.23
C THR A 103 13.10 0.53 12.36
N SER A 104 13.23 1.30 11.27
CA SER A 104 13.95 2.56 11.21
C SER A 104 13.19 3.59 10.37
N TRP A 105 13.36 4.87 10.70
CA TRP A 105 12.82 5.97 9.91
C TRP A 105 13.63 6.19 8.64
N SER A 106 12.94 6.55 7.56
CA SER A 106 13.63 6.97 6.35
C SER A 106 14.37 8.29 6.54
N GLY A 107 15.54 8.42 5.90
CA GLY A 107 16.29 9.68 5.88
C GLY A 107 15.53 10.83 5.21
N ILE A 108 14.56 10.51 4.36
CA ILE A 108 13.70 11.44 3.60
C ILE A 108 12.21 11.28 3.94
N TRP A 109 11.92 10.81 5.17
CA TRP A 109 10.55 10.56 5.64
C TRP A 109 9.69 11.84 5.67
N GLY A 110 10.27 12.98 6.04
CA GLY A 110 9.53 14.25 6.12
C GLY A 110 9.05 14.71 4.74
N GLU A 111 9.92 14.56 3.74
CA GLU A 111 9.63 14.81 2.34
C GLU A 111 8.55 13.86 1.83
N PHE A 112 8.64 12.56 2.14
CA PHE A 112 7.63 11.57 1.76
C PHE A 112 6.24 11.95 2.27
N VAL A 113 6.12 12.28 3.55
CA VAL A 113 4.84 12.69 4.14
C VAL A 113 4.34 14.00 3.53
N GLY A 114 5.25 14.94 3.22
CA GLY A 114 4.91 16.17 2.51
C GLY A 114 4.38 15.94 1.09
N ASP A 115 5.02 15.03 0.34
CA ASP A 115 4.58 14.61 -1.00
C ASP A 115 3.17 13.98 -0.93
N MET A 116 2.94 13.08 0.04
CA MET A 116 1.64 12.41 0.24
C MET A 116 0.49 13.36 0.64
N ASP A 117 0.77 14.45 1.37
CA ASP A 117 -0.24 15.47 1.72
C ASP A 117 -0.60 16.38 0.54
N GLY A 118 0.34 16.53 -0.42
CA GLY A 118 0.16 17.35 -1.62
C GLY A 118 -0.39 16.61 -2.85
N ALA A 119 -0.42 15.28 -2.82
CA ALA A 119 -0.83 14.41 -3.92
C ALA A 119 -2.35 14.23 -4.07
#